data_AF-A0A929PE90-F1
#
_entry.id   AF-A0A929PE90-F1
#
_cell.length_a   1.000
_cell.length_b   1.000
_cell.length_c   1.000
_cell.angle_alpha   90.00
_cell.angle_beta   90.00
_cell.angle_gamma   90.00
#
_symmetry.space_group_name_H-M   'P 1'
#
loop_
_entity.id
_entity.type
_entity.pdbx_description
1 polymer ?
#
loop_
_entity_poly.entity_id
_entity_poly.type
_entity_poly.pdbx_seq_one_letter_code
_entity_poly.pdbx_strand_id
1 'polypeptide(L)'
;MESHEFIRDEIKFFMEKAFQFAYIYIGSAFAILAGGKLDVFKGLAAAAGSGTDVIMVLGLLVLNLAYLILASSCLFAVLKRGYFILIQGERSCGSPVLEWERFVRIPATLPRRIDWNVDNYFMGVLYGLVWASSLALLVYAVQNSHGGMRWCAIGLGLLYCIPMWNTLNTVRLNGICRDEVLKTRNTKPEIQPTDALDDHSAVAP
;
A
#
# COMPACT_ATOMS: atom_id res chain seq x y z
N MET A 1 -22.38 10.77 14.66
CA MET A 1 -22.18 11.11 13.23
C MET A 1 -20.75 11.54 12.93
N GLU A 2 -20.05 12.22 13.85
CA GLU A 2 -18.66 12.70 13.67
C GLU A 2 -17.60 11.61 13.45
N SER A 3 -17.79 10.39 13.93
CA SER A 3 -16.77 9.32 13.83
C SER A 3 -16.55 8.80 12.40
N HIS A 4 -17.55 8.90 11.52
CA HIS A 4 -17.47 8.34 10.17
C HIS A 4 -16.79 9.27 9.16
N GLU A 5 -16.95 10.60 9.32
CA GLU A 5 -16.26 11.59 8.49
C GLU A 5 -14.76 11.60 8.76
N PHE A 6 -14.37 11.53 10.04
CA PHE A 6 -12.97 11.44 10.45
C PHE A 6 -12.22 10.26 9.79
N ILE A 7 -12.84 9.08 9.75
CA ILE A 7 -12.25 7.88 9.16
C ILE A 7 -12.05 8.05 7.64
N ARG A 8 -13.02 8.67 6.95
CA ARG A 8 -12.94 8.89 5.50
C ARG A 8 -11.83 9.88 5.14
N ASP A 9 -11.70 10.96 5.91
CA ASP A 9 -10.67 11.96 5.70
C ASP A 9 -9.27 11.42 6.00
N GLU A 10 -9.15 10.56 7.01
CA GLU A 10 -7.90 9.88 7.33
C GLU A 10 -7.46 8.92 6.20
N ILE A 11 -8.39 8.14 5.61
CA ILE A 11 -8.07 7.26 4.46
C ILE A 11 -7.61 8.09 3.25
N LYS A 12 -8.33 9.18 2.93
CA LYS A 12 -7.94 10.09 1.84
C LYS A 12 -6.57 10.69 2.08
N PHE A 13 -6.29 11.13 3.30
CA PHE A 13 -4.99 11.66 3.69
C PHE A 13 -3.87 10.64 3.42
N PHE A 14 -4.03 9.39 3.86
CA PHE A 14 -2.99 8.38 3.62
C PHE A 14 -2.81 8.04 2.14
N MET A 15 -3.89 7.98 1.36
CA MET A 15 -3.80 7.77 -0.10
C MET A 15 -3.09 8.93 -0.80
N GLU A 16 -3.43 10.17 -0.47
CA GLU A 16 -2.80 11.36 -1.04
C GLU A 16 -1.30 11.40 -0.70
N LYS A 17 -0.95 11.10 0.55
CA LYS A 17 0.46 11.06 0.99
C LYS A 17 1.24 9.96 0.29
N ALA A 18 0.65 8.78 0.13
CA ALA A 18 1.28 7.70 -0.59
C ALA A 18 1.59 8.11 -2.05
N PHE A 19 0.66 8.77 -2.73
CA PHE A 19 0.87 9.31 -4.07
C PHE A 19 1.97 10.38 -4.10
N GLN A 20 1.96 11.36 -3.18
CA GLN A 20 3.01 12.38 -3.06
C GLN A 20 4.40 11.76 -2.86
N PHE A 21 4.52 10.71 -2.04
CA PHE A 21 5.78 10.00 -1.83
C PHE A 21 6.27 9.29 -3.10
N ALA A 22 5.37 8.81 -3.97
CA ALA A 22 5.76 8.21 -5.24
C ALA A 22 6.42 9.23 -6.18
N TYR A 23 5.90 10.45 -6.29
CA TYR A 23 6.54 11.51 -7.09
C TYR A 23 7.87 11.96 -6.51
N ILE A 24 7.95 12.15 -5.19
CA ILE A 24 9.19 12.50 -4.50
C ILE A 24 10.25 11.41 -4.74
N TYR A 25 9.83 10.14 -4.67
CA TYR A 25 10.71 9.00 -4.96
C TYR A 25 11.26 9.05 -6.39
N ILE A 26 10.39 9.19 -7.39
CA ILE A 26 10.81 9.25 -8.80
C ILE A 26 11.78 10.42 -9.02
N GLY A 27 11.43 11.62 -8.54
CA GLY A 27 12.29 12.80 -8.67
C GLY A 27 13.65 12.62 -7.98
N SER A 28 13.67 12.04 -6.78
CA SER A 28 14.90 11.76 -6.04
C SER A 28 15.76 10.71 -6.73
N ALA A 29 15.15 9.68 -7.32
CA ALA A 29 15.86 8.64 -8.07
C ALA A 29 16.55 9.25 -9.30
N PHE A 30 15.84 10.08 -10.07
CA PHE A 30 16.42 10.82 -11.19
C PHE A 30 17.54 11.77 -10.74
N ALA A 31 17.36 12.47 -9.61
CA ALA A 31 18.38 13.36 -9.07
C ALA A 31 19.66 12.60 -8.68
N ILE A 32 19.54 11.41 -8.07
CA ILE A 32 20.71 10.57 -7.74
C ILE A 32 21.39 10.08 -9.02
N LEU A 33 20.63 9.62 -10.02
CA LEU A 33 21.18 9.16 -11.29
C LEU A 33 21.89 10.28 -12.05
N ALA A 34 21.31 11.48 -12.11
CA ALA A 34 21.93 12.66 -12.70
C ALA A 34 23.15 13.13 -11.89
N GLY A 35 23.07 13.01 -10.57
CA GLY A 35 24.11 13.35 -9.62
C GLY A 35 25.40 12.55 -9.80
N GLY A 36 25.35 11.37 -10.42
CA GLY A 36 26.52 10.52 -10.66
C GLY A 36 27.66 11.17 -11.45
N LYS A 37 27.38 12.26 -12.17
CA LYS A 37 28.40 13.04 -12.89
C LYS A 37 28.95 14.22 -12.09
N LEU A 38 28.37 14.54 -10.95
CA LEU A 38 28.77 15.65 -10.09
C LEU A 38 29.99 15.28 -9.25
N ASP A 39 30.86 16.26 -9.01
CA ASP A 39 32.10 16.04 -8.25
C ASP A 39 31.86 15.68 -6.78
N VAL A 40 30.68 15.98 -6.24
CA VAL A 40 30.26 15.58 -4.89
C VAL A 40 30.30 14.05 -4.74
N PHE A 41 29.75 13.30 -5.69
CA PHE A 41 29.74 11.83 -5.63
C PHE A 41 31.14 11.24 -5.81
N LYS A 42 31.99 11.88 -6.62
CA LYS A 42 33.41 11.49 -6.75
C LYS A 42 34.18 11.74 -5.45
N GLY A 43 33.93 12.86 -4.78
CA GLY A 43 34.55 13.18 -3.49
C GLY A 43 34.16 12.18 -2.40
N LEU A 44 32.89 11.82 -2.32
CA LEU A 44 32.39 10.76 -1.43
C LEU A 44 33.01 9.40 -1.74
N ALA A 45 33.12 9.05 -3.02
CA ALA A 45 33.73 7.80 -3.47
C ALA A 45 35.21 7.71 -3.08
N ALA A 46 35.96 8.80 -3.29
CA ALA A 46 37.36 8.90 -2.90
C ALA A 46 37.53 8.78 -1.37
N ALA A 47 36.69 9.47 -0.58
CA ALA A 47 36.72 9.39 0.87
C ALA A 47 36.36 7.99 1.40
N ALA A 48 35.44 7.29 0.75
CA ALA A 48 35.03 5.94 1.09
C ALA A 48 35.95 4.85 0.53
N GLY A 49 36.96 5.21 -0.28
CA GLY A 49 37.84 4.25 -0.96
C GLY A 49 37.07 3.30 -1.90
N SER A 50 36.02 3.80 -2.57
CA SER A 50 35.14 2.99 -3.40
C SER A 50 34.85 3.66 -4.75
N GLY A 51 34.21 2.92 -5.66
CA GLY A 51 33.75 3.46 -6.93
C GLY A 51 32.55 4.38 -6.75
N THR A 52 32.44 5.40 -7.60
CA THR A 52 31.29 6.33 -7.60
C THR A 52 29.97 5.61 -7.86
N ASP A 53 30.02 4.55 -8.66
CA ASP A 53 28.90 3.64 -8.93
C ASP A 53 28.38 2.97 -7.65
N VAL A 54 29.26 2.45 -6.80
CA VAL A 54 28.87 1.81 -5.52
C VAL A 54 28.19 2.82 -4.60
N ILE A 55 28.70 4.04 -4.51
CA ILE A 55 28.10 5.11 -3.70
C ILE A 55 26.70 5.47 -4.22
N MET A 56 26.54 5.61 -5.54
CA MET A 56 25.22 5.87 -6.15
C MET A 56 24.24 4.73 -5.87
N VAL A 57 24.68 3.48 -6.04
CA VAL A 57 23.86 2.29 -5.79
C VAL A 57 23.40 2.23 -4.34
N LEU A 58 24.29 2.52 -3.38
CA LEU A 58 23.92 2.58 -1.97
C LEU A 58 22.95 3.73 -1.68
N GLY A 59 23.12 4.90 -2.31
CA GLY A 59 22.16 5.99 -2.23
C GLY A 59 20.77 5.60 -2.75
N LEU A 60 20.71 4.92 -3.90
CA LEU A 60 19.45 4.38 -4.44
C LEU A 60 18.84 3.32 -3.51
N LEU A 61 19.65 2.44 -2.90
CA LEU A 61 19.17 1.46 -1.93
C LEU A 61 18.58 2.12 -0.68
N VAL A 62 19.17 3.21 -0.19
CA VAL A 62 18.61 3.97 0.94
C VAL A 62 17.28 4.63 0.54
N LEU A 63 17.23 5.25 -0.64
CA LEU A 63 16.01 5.86 -1.16
C LEU A 63 14.89 4.83 -1.34
N ASN A 64 15.20 3.68 -1.93
CA ASN A 64 14.27 2.58 -2.10
C ASN A 64 13.75 2.07 -0.75
N LEU A 65 14.64 1.87 0.23
CA LEU A 65 14.26 1.43 1.57
C LEU A 65 13.29 2.41 2.23
N ALA A 66 13.60 3.71 2.18
CA ALA A 66 12.73 4.76 2.72
C ALA A 66 11.35 4.76 2.04
N TYR A 67 11.31 4.67 0.71
CA TYR A 67 10.05 4.57 -0.04
C TYR A 67 9.25 3.32 0.36
N LEU A 68 9.87 2.15 0.42
CA LEU A 68 9.19 0.91 0.80
C LEU A 68 8.63 0.96 2.22
N ILE A 69 9.36 1.54 3.18
CA ILE A 69 8.88 1.72 4.55
C ILE A 69 7.66 2.65 4.57
N LEU A 70 7.72 3.80 3.90
CA LEU A 70 6.62 4.76 3.86
C LEU A 70 5.40 4.18 3.15
N ALA A 71 5.57 3.60 1.97
CA ALA A 71 4.51 3.01 1.17
C ALA A 71 3.84 1.84 1.91
N SER A 72 4.63 0.93 2.49
CA SER A 72 4.08 -0.19 3.27
C SER A 72 3.34 0.29 4.53
N SER A 73 3.82 1.35 5.19
CA SER A 73 3.15 1.92 6.37
C SER A 73 1.81 2.56 6.01
N CYS A 74 1.75 3.31 4.90
CA CYS A 74 0.51 3.90 4.40
C CYS A 74 -0.50 2.80 4.03
N LEU A 75 -0.05 1.77 3.30
CA LEU A 75 -0.90 0.66 2.90
C LEU A 75 -1.42 -0.12 4.12
N PHE A 76 -0.56 -0.38 5.10
CA PHE A 76 -0.94 -1.02 6.35
C PHE A 76 -1.96 -0.19 7.14
N ALA A 77 -1.77 1.13 7.23
CA ALA A 77 -2.69 2.03 7.93
C ALA A 77 -4.09 2.02 7.31
N VAL A 78 -4.17 2.11 5.97
CA VAL A 78 -5.43 2.03 5.23
C VAL A 78 -6.14 0.69 5.48
N LEU A 79 -5.40 -0.43 5.40
CA LEU A 79 -5.99 -1.75 5.64
C LEU A 79 -6.42 -1.98 7.09
N LYS A 80 -5.64 -1.50 8.07
CA LYS A 80 -5.99 -1.58 9.49
C LYS A 80 -7.27 -0.80 9.78
N ARG A 81 -7.44 0.38 9.20
CA ARG A 81 -8.68 1.15 9.33
C ARG A 81 -9.86 0.43 8.69
N GLY A 82 -9.69 -0.09 7.47
CA GLY A 82 -10.72 -0.90 6.80
C GLY A 82 -11.15 -2.11 7.63
N TYR A 83 -10.19 -2.80 8.24
CA TYR A 83 -10.47 -3.91 9.18
C TYR A 83 -11.33 -3.47 10.38
N PHE A 84 -10.99 -2.35 11.03
CA PHE A 84 -11.79 -1.82 12.15
C PHE A 84 -13.21 -1.46 11.74
N ILE A 85 -13.39 -0.86 10.55
CA ILE A 85 -14.71 -0.53 10.01
C ILE A 85 -15.54 -1.80 9.80
N LEU A 86 -14.94 -2.87 9.26
CA LEU A 86 -15.62 -4.13 8.99
C LEU A 86 -16.08 -4.82 10.28
N ILE A 87 -15.24 -4.85 11.32
CA ILE A 87 -15.55 -5.52 12.59
C ILE A 87 -16.48 -4.70 13.48
N GLN A 88 -16.23 -3.40 13.64
CA GLN A 88 -17.03 -2.56 14.53
C GLN A 88 -18.33 -2.07 13.86
N GLY A 89 -18.36 -2.04 12.53
CA GLY A 89 -19.51 -1.58 11.74
C GLY A 89 -20.71 -2.53 11.75
N GLU A 90 -20.59 -3.77 12.24
CA GLU A 90 -21.74 -4.67 12.39
C GLU A 90 -22.82 -4.12 13.33
N ARG A 91 -22.46 -3.23 14.27
CA ARG A 91 -23.43 -2.52 15.13
C ARG A 91 -24.14 -1.37 14.41
N SER A 92 -23.69 -0.99 13.21
CA SER A 92 -24.22 0.11 12.41
C SER A 92 -24.59 -0.39 11.02
N CYS A 93 -25.58 -1.28 10.96
CA CYS A 93 -26.21 -1.70 9.70
C CYS A 93 -26.64 -0.45 8.90
N GLY A 94 -26.11 -0.28 7.68
CA GLY A 94 -26.45 0.83 6.78
C GLY A 94 -25.50 2.04 6.81
N SER A 95 -24.34 1.97 7.49
CA SER A 95 -23.34 3.05 7.37
C SER A 95 -22.73 3.09 5.95
N PRO A 96 -22.73 4.26 5.27
CA PRO A 96 -22.16 4.39 3.93
C PRO A 96 -20.66 4.07 3.89
N VAL A 97 -19.96 4.19 5.02
CA VAL A 97 -18.53 3.82 5.14
C VAL A 97 -18.34 2.30 5.14
N LEU A 98 -19.25 1.56 5.77
CA LEU A 98 -19.24 0.09 5.78
C LEU A 98 -19.60 -0.46 4.39
N GLU A 99 -20.58 0.14 3.71
CA GLU A 99 -20.93 -0.22 2.34
C GLU A 99 -19.81 0.08 1.35
N TRP A 100 -19.10 1.19 1.54
CA TRP A 100 -17.93 1.53 0.73
C TRP A 100 -16.80 0.50 0.93
N GLU A 101 -16.46 0.13 2.16
CA GLU A 101 -15.44 -0.91 2.44
C GLU A 101 -15.83 -2.28 1.86
N ARG A 102 -17.09 -2.68 1.97
CA ARG A 102 -17.60 -3.90 1.32
C ARG A 102 -17.50 -3.79 -0.19
N PHE A 103 -17.92 -2.66 -0.75
CA PHE A 103 -17.86 -2.43 -2.19
C PHE A 103 -16.42 -2.58 -2.72
N VAL A 104 -15.44 -1.97 -2.06
CA VAL A 104 -14.02 -2.00 -2.46
C VAL A 104 -13.42 -3.41 -2.41
N ARG A 105 -13.92 -4.28 -1.51
CA ARG A 105 -13.34 -5.61 -1.25
C ARG A 105 -14.06 -6.76 -1.94
N ILE A 106 -15.29 -6.55 -2.40
CA ILE A 106 -16.02 -7.52 -3.22
C ILE A 106 -15.39 -7.55 -4.62
N PRO A 107 -15.13 -8.73 -5.21
CA PRO A 107 -14.67 -8.82 -6.59
C PRO A 107 -15.69 -8.16 -7.53
N ALA A 108 -15.33 -6.98 -8.07
CA ALA A 108 -16.21 -6.14 -8.87
C ALA A 108 -16.18 -6.49 -10.38
N THR A 109 -17.24 -6.09 -11.08
CA THR A 109 -17.31 -6.09 -12.56
C THR A 109 -16.24 -5.15 -13.17
N LEU A 110 -15.82 -5.45 -14.40
CA LEU A 110 -14.64 -4.85 -15.07
C LEU A 110 -14.45 -3.32 -14.90
N PRO A 111 -15.44 -2.44 -15.15
CA PRO A 111 -15.23 -1.00 -15.10
C PRO A 111 -14.97 -0.46 -13.68
N ARG A 112 -15.67 -0.98 -12.66
CA ARG A 112 -15.42 -0.66 -11.24
C ARG A 112 -14.08 -1.20 -10.75
N ARG A 113 -13.62 -2.30 -11.37
CA ARG A 113 -12.27 -2.81 -11.18
C ARG A 113 -11.25 -1.77 -11.65
N ILE A 114 -11.43 -1.18 -12.84
CA ILE A 114 -10.45 -0.30 -13.50
C ILE A 114 -10.19 1.00 -12.71
N ASP A 115 -11.20 1.77 -12.32
CA ASP A 115 -10.97 3.08 -11.64
C ASP A 115 -10.28 2.93 -10.28
N TRP A 116 -10.69 1.94 -9.47
CA TRP A 116 -10.01 1.63 -8.20
C TRP A 116 -8.66 0.94 -8.40
N ASN A 117 -8.49 0.28 -9.54
CA ASN A 117 -7.24 -0.36 -9.92
C ASN A 117 -6.20 0.66 -10.38
N VAL A 118 -6.52 1.76 -11.06
CA VAL A 118 -5.44 2.61 -11.62
C VAL A 118 -4.51 3.17 -10.54
N ASP A 119 -5.05 3.71 -9.45
CA ASP A 119 -4.24 4.23 -8.33
C ASP A 119 -3.51 3.11 -7.55
N ASN A 120 -4.18 1.97 -7.34
CA ASN A 120 -3.58 0.81 -6.67
C ASN A 120 -2.59 0.03 -7.56
N TYR A 121 -2.76 0.03 -8.88
CA TYR A 121 -1.86 -0.58 -9.84
C TYR A 121 -0.65 0.31 -10.02
N PHE A 122 -0.81 1.63 -10.12
CA PHE A 122 0.35 2.51 -10.14
C PHE A 122 1.22 2.29 -8.91
N MET A 123 0.61 2.30 -7.72
CA MET A 123 1.34 2.09 -6.47
C MET A 123 1.86 0.66 -6.33
N GLY A 124 1.08 -0.36 -6.70
CA GLY A 124 1.50 -1.77 -6.64
C GLY A 124 2.60 -2.12 -7.63
N VAL A 125 2.51 -1.62 -8.87
CA VAL A 125 3.53 -1.79 -9.91
C VAL A 125 4.81 -1.06 -9.51
N LEU A 126 4.72 0.20 -9.09
CA LEU A 126 5.88 0.95 -8.62
C LEU A 126 6.52 0.26 -7.42
N TYR A 127 5.73 -0.15 -6.42
CA TYR A 127 6.21 -0.88 -5.25
C TYR A 127 6.93 -2.18 -5.63
N GLY A 128 6.38 -2.95 -6.57
CA GLY A 128 7.02 -4.16 -7.10
C GLY A 128 8.33 -3.88 -7.84
N LEU A 129 8.36 -2.83 -8.67
CA LEU A 129 9.58 -2.38 -9.34
C LEU A 129 10.65 -1.92 -8.35
N VAL A 130 10.28 -1.21 -7.29
CA VAL A 130 11.21 -0.81 -6.23
C VAL A 130 11.77 -2.05 -5.51
N TRP A 131 10.96 -3.05 -5.19
CA TRP A 131 11.46 -4.31 -4.62
C TRP A 131 12.45 -5.02 -5.55
N ALA A 132 12.09 -5.21 -6.82
CA ALA A 132 12.92 -5.90 -7.80
C ALA A 132 14.26 -5.17 -8.04
N SER A 133 14.19 -3.84 -8.22
CA SER A 133 15.39 -3.01 -8.39
C SER A 133 16.26 -3.01 -7.12
N SER A 134 15.68 -2.99 -5.92
CA SER A 134 16.44 -3.07 -4.67
C SER A 134 17.21 -4.36 -4.54
N LEU A 135 16.62 -5.50 -4.92
CA LEU A 135 17.31 -6.78 -4.91
C LEU A 135 18.50 -6.77 -5.89
N ALA A 136 18.29 -6.28 -7.12
CA ALA A 136 19.35 -6.19 -8.12
C ALA A 136 20.48 -5.26 -7.68
N LEU A 137 20.15 -4.08 -7.14
CA LEU A 137 21.10 -3.10 -6.62
C LEU A 137 21.88 -3.65 -5.42
N LEU A 138 21.22 -4.41 -4.52
CA LEU A 138 21.88 -5.03 -3.38
C LEU A 138 22.90 -6.08 -3.83
N VAL A 139 22.53 -6.94 -4.78
CA VAL A 139 23.44 -7.94 -5.37
C VAL A 139 24.64 -7.22 -6.02
N TYR A 140 24.39 -6.18 -6.81
CA TYR A 140 25.45 -5.38 -7.42
C TYR A 140 26.38 -4.77 -6.37
N ALA A 141 25.83 -4.12 -5.34
CA ALA A 141 26.59 -3.49 -4.28
C ALA A 141 27.48 -4.49 -3.55
N VAL A 142 26.96 -5.68 -3.21
CA VAL A 142 27.72 -6.72 -2.50
C VAL A 142 28.85 -7.30 -3.36
N GLN A 143 28.62 -7.46 -4.68
CA GLN A 143 29.63 -8.01 -5.59
C GLN A 143 30.75 -7.01 -5.91
N ASN A 144 30.42 -5.73 -6.06
CA ASN A 144 31.36 -4.69 -6.52
C ASN A 144 31.96 -3.85 -5.38
N SER A 145 31.66 -4.16 -4.12
CA SER A 145 32.23 -3.47 -2.96
C SER A 145 33.17 -4.35 -2.14
N HIS A 146 34.13 -3.70 -1.49
CA HIS A 146 35.12 -4.33 -0.63
C HIS A 146 35.16 -3.65 0.75
N GLY A 147 35.73 -4.35 1.74
CA GLY A 147 35.93 -3.80 3.08
C GLY A 147 34.63 -3.32 3.74
N GLY A 148 34.68 -2.13 4.34
CA GLY A 148 33.56 -1.54 5.07
C GLY A 148 32.29 -1.33 4.23
N MET A 149 32.45 -0.98 2.95
CA MET A 149 31.32 -0.72 2.05
C MET A 149 30.46 -1.96 1.78
N ARG A 150 31.09 -3.13 1.73
CA ARG A 150 30.38 -4.41 1.61
C ARG A 150 29.54 -4.70 2.84
N TRP A 151 30.07 -4.42 4.03
CA TRP A 151 29.33 -4.56 5.28
C TRP A 151 28.17 -3.56 5.37
N CYS A 152 28.36 -2.33 4.89
CA CYS A 152 27.26 -1.36 4.76
C CYS A 152 26.15 -1.87 3.83
N ALA A 153 26.50 -2.44 2.66
CA ALA A 153 25.53 -3.02 1.74
C ALA A 153 24.74 -4.18 2.39
N ILE A 154 25.43 -5.10 3.06
CA ILE A 154 24.80 -6.22 3.78
C ILE A 154 23.88 -5.70 4.90
N GLY A 155 24.36 -4.74 5.70
CA GLY A 155 23.58 -4.11 6.77
C GLY A 155 22.31 -3.44 6.24
N LEU A 156 22.41 -2.72 5.11
CA LEU A 156 21.25 -2.20 4.41
C LEU A 156 20.31 -3.31 3.97
N GLY A 157 20.83 -4.38 3.37
CA GLY A 157 20.04 -5.56 3.00
C GLY A 157 19.25 -6.16 4.17
N LEU A 158 19.83 -6.22 5.37
CA LEU A 158 19.12 -6.67 6.57
C LEU A 158 17.98 -5.72 6.97
N LEU A 159 18.12 -4.40 6.76
CA LEU A 159 17.05 -3.45 7.05
C LEU A 159 15.83 -3.61 6.12
N TYR A 160 15.99 -4.20 4.93
CA TYR A 160 14.86 -4.53 4.04
C TYR A 160 13.93 -5.59 4.65
N CYS A 161 14.35 -6.33 5.68
CA CYS A 161 13.45 -7.21 6.43
C CYS A 161 12.26 -6.44 7.04
N ILE A 162 12.43 -5.15 7.38
CA ILE A 162 11.38 -4.31 7.99
C ILE A 162 10.21 -4.11 7.01
N PRO A 163 10.38 -3.50 5.82
CA PRO A 163 9.27 -3.35 4.87
C PRO A 163 8.77 -4.70 4.36
N MET A 164 9.62 -5.74 4.27
CA MET A 164 9.17 -7.09 3.90
C MET A 164 8.16 -7.63 4.91
N TRP A 165 8.49 -7.56 6.21
CA TRP A 165 7.61 -7.96 7.30
C TRP A 165 6.29 -7.17 7.27
N ASN A 166 6.36 -5.85 7.06
CA ASN A 166 5.17 -5.00 6.97
C ASN A 166 4.27 -5.39 5.78
N THR A 167 4.87 -5.72 4.63
CA THR A 167 4.16 -6.23 3.45
C THR A 167 3.44 -7.54 3.75
N LEU A 168 4.10 -8.47 4.45
CA LEU A 168 3.48 -9.75 4.82
C LEU A 168 2.29 -9.55 5.76
N ASN A 169 2.40 -8.65 6.75
CA ASN A 169 1.28 -8.32 7.63
C ASN A 169 0.12 -7.65 6.89
N THR A 170 0.43 -6.78 5.94
CA THR A 170 -0.54 -6.15 5.04
C THR A 170 -1.31 -7.20 4.24
N VAL A 171 -0.60 -8.17 3.63
CA VAL A 171 -1.22 -9.27 2.87
C VAL A 171 -2.12 -10.12 3.77
N ARG A 172 -1.62 -10.51 4.96
CA ARG A 172 -2.41 -11.29 5.94
C ARG A 172 -3.68 -10.55 6.35
N LEU A 173 -3.56 -9.27 6.70
CA LEU A 173 -4.68 -8.44 7.12
C LEU A 173 -5.72 -8.28 6.01
N ASN A 174 -5.28 -8.10 4.76
CA ASN A 174 -6.19 -8.05 3.62
C ASN A 174 -6.94 -9.37 3.41
N GLY A 175 -6.29 -10.51 3.65
CA GLY A 175 -6.92 -11.83 3.66
C GLY A 175 -8.05 -11.91 4.70
N ILE A 176 -7.75 -11.54 5.95
CA ILE A 176 -8.74 -11.51 7.04
C ILE A 176 -9.92 -10.59 6.69
N CYS A 177 -9.67 -9.38 6.19
CA CYS A 177 -10.74 -8.46 5.78
C CYS A 177 -11.66 -9.05 4.69
N ARG A 178 -11.08 -9.79 3.73
CA ARG A 178 -11.87 -10.45 2.68
C ARG A 178 -12.73 -11.57 3.25
N ASP A 179 -12.19 -12.38 4.15
CA ASP A 179 -12.92 -13.47 4.78
C ASP A 179 -14.11 -12.93 5.60
N GLU A 180 -13.93 -11.84 6.33
CA GLU A 180 -15.03 -11.19 7.08
C GLU A 180 -16.14 -10.67 6.15
N VAL A 181 -15.79 -10.02 5.03
CA VAL A 181 -16.80 -9.58 4.03
C VAL A 181 -17.58 -10.76 3.46
N LEU A 182 -16.91 -11.90 3.21
CA LEU A 182 -17.56 -13.11 2.70
C LEU A 182 -18.48 -13.77 3.74
N LYS A 183 -18.09 -13.78 5.01
CA LYS A 183 -18.93 -14.27 6.10
C LYS A 183 -20.22 -13.45 6.20
N THR A 184 -20.13 -12.12 6.32
CA THR A 184 -21.32 -11.28 6.47
C THR A 184 -22.28 -11.35 5.27
N ARG A 185 -21.78 -11.68 4.07
CA ARG A 185 -22.62 -11.91 2.89
C ARG A 185 -23.47 -13.18 3.02
N ASN A 186 -22.91 -14.25 3.59
CA ASN A 186 -23.61 -15.53 3.74
C ASN A 186 -24.57 -15.55 4.94
N THR A 187 -24.40 -14.66 5.91
CA THR A 187 -25.25 -14.60 7.11
C THR A 187 -26.47 -13.69 6.98
N LYS A 188 -26.63 -12.89 5.93
CA LYS A 188 -27.92 -12.21 5.68
C LYS A 188 -28.88 -13.23 5.07
N PRO A 189 -29.94 -13.67 5.80
CA PRO A 189 -31.04 -14.31 5.11
C PRO A 189 -31.61 -13.29 4.14
N GLU A 190 -31.83 -13.75 2.92
CA GLU A 190 -32.71 -13.09 1.96
C GLU A 190 -33.95 -12.63 2.72
N ILE A 191 -34.15 -11.32 2.83
CA ILE A 191 -35.43 -10.79 3.25
C ILE A 191 -36.36 -11.26 2.15
N GLN A 192 -37.05 -12.37 2.40
CA GLN A 192 -38.20 -12.75 1.60
C GLN A 192 -39.07 -11.51 1.52
N PRO A 193 -39.49 -11.08 0.32
CA PRO A 193 -40.52 -10.06 0.22
C PRO A 193 -41.74 -10.63 0.94
N THR A 194 -41.94 -10.21 2.19
CA THR A 194 -43.14 -10.52 2.95
C THR A 194 -44.30 -9.98 2.14
N ASP A 195 -45.16 -10.91 1.75
CA ASP A 195 -46.53 -10.70 1.34
C ASP A 195 -47.15 -9.58 2.19
N ALA A 196 -47.27 -8.40 1.61
CA ALA A 196 -47.95 -7.25 2.18
C ALA A 196 -48.61 -6.48 1.05
N LEU A 197 -49.60 -7.13 0.43
CA LEU A 197 -50.66 -6.50 -0.34
C LEU A 197 -51.94 -7.34 -0.17
N ASP A 198 -52.38 -7.47 1.08
CA ASP A 198 -53.80 -7.62 1.40
C ASP A 198 -54.21 -6.36 2.18
N ASP A 199 -55.06 -5.53 1.59
CA ASP A 199 -56.46 -5.40 2.00
C ASP A 199 -57.09 -4.09 1.49
N HIS A 200 -58.38 -4.18 1.18
CA HIS A 200 -59.37 -3.13 0.96
C HIS A 200 -59.68 -2.71 -0.48
N SER A 201 -60.52 -3.51 -1.14
CA SER A 201 -61.88 -3.03 -1.46
C SER A 201 -62.81 -4.19 -1.80
N ALA A 202 -63.38 -4.80 -0.75
CA ALA A 202 -64.66 -5.47 -0.86
C ALA A 202 -65.74 -4.38 -1.08
N VAL A 203 -66.30 -4.34 -2.28
CA VAL A 203 -67.56 -3.63 -2.55
C VAL A 203 -68.59 -4.67 -2.95
N ALA A 204 -69.55 -4.88 -2.07
CA ALA A 204 -70.87 -5.46 -2.33
C ALA A 204 -71.81 -4.95 -1.21
N PRO A 205 -73.14 -4.91 -1.41
CA PRO A 205 -73.93 -5.45 -2.52
C PRO A 205 -74.50 -4.42 -3.49
#